data_AF-A0AAW6SR36-F1
#
_entry.id   AF-A0AAW6SR36-F1
#
_cell.length_a   1.000
_cell.length_b   1.000
_cell.length_c   1.000
_cell.angle_alpha   90.00
_cell.angle_beta   90.00
_cell.angle_gamma   90.00
#
_symmetry.space_group_name_H-M   'P 1'
#
loop_
_entity.id
_entity.type
_entity.pdbx_description
1 polymer ?
#
loop_
_entity_poly.entity_id
_entity_poly.type
_entity_poly.pdbx_seq_one_letter_code
_entity_poly.pdbx_strand_id
1 'polypeptide(L)'
;LGAVTVDATIDAPSLALTTDTNITDDGITSNGEVTVSDLEADASWEYSLDGGSNWIAGTGTTFTLAEGSYADGVVQIRQTDVAGNV
;
A
#
# COMPACT_ATOMS: atom_id res chain seq x y z
N LEU A 1 30.56 -15.41 17.84
CA LEU A 1 29.61 -15.49 16.72
C LEU A 1 28.37 -14.72 17.17
N GLY A 2 28.12 -13.56 16.59
CA GLY A 2 26.99 -12.70 16.98
C GLY A 2 25.66 -13.37 16.61
N ALA A 3 24.63 -13.15 17.40
CA ALA A 3 23.30 -13.66 17.12
C ALA A 3 22.81 -13.10 15.76
N VAL A 4 22.36 -14.00 14.88
CA VAL A 4 21.55 -13.62 13.72
C VAL A 4 20.14 -13.47 14.25
N THR A 5 19.68 -12.23 14.41
CA THR A 5 18.26 -11.96 14.64
C THR A 5 17.57 -12.09 13.29
N VAL A 6 16.79 -13.16 13.12
CA VAL A 6 15.79 -13.22 12.05
C VAL A 6 14.68 -12.29 12.50
N ASP A 7 14.59 -11.14 11.85
CA ASP A 7 13.39 -10.31 11.94
C ASP A 7 12.25 -11.09 11.30
N ALA A 8 11.08 -11.11 11.93
CA ALA A 8 9.93 -11.91 11.50
C ALA A 8 8.61 -11.16 11.67
N THR A 9 8.67 -9.85 11.96
CA THR A 9 7.49 -9.04 12.26
C THR A 9 7.52 -7.78 11.42
N ILE A 10 6.55 -7.64 10.52
CA ILE A 10 6.28 -6.43 9.76
C ILE A 10 4.83 -6.04 9.98
N ASP A 11 4.55 -4.75 10.20
CA ASP A 11 3.17 -4.27 10.32
C ASP A 11 2.49 -4.30 8.95
N ALA A 12 1.19 -4.59 8.92
CA ALA A 12 0.45 -4.55 7.67
C ALA A 12 0.26 -3.09 7.25
N PRO A 13 0.67 -2.69 6.03
CA PRO A 13 0.50 -1.32 5.60
C PRO A 13 -0.98 -1.04 5.33
N SER A 14 -1.39 0.22 5.42
CA SER A 14 -2.79 0.64 5.28
C SER A 14 -3.01 1.61 4.13
N LEU A 15 -4.24 1.66 3.61
CA LEU A 15 -4.67 2.50 2.49
C LEU A 15 -5.80 3.45 2.91
N ALA A 16 -5.72 4.69 2.45
CA ALA A 16 -6.81 5.65 2.53
C ALA A 16 -6.79 6.61 1.33
N LEU A 17 -7.96 7.10 0.92
CA LEU A 17 -8.03 8.22 -0.02
C LEU A 17 -7.41 9.46 0.64
N THR A 18 -6.48 10.14 -0.05
CA THR A 18 -5.84 11.36 0.49
C THR A 18 -6.88 12.47 0.68
N THR A 19 -7.87 12.53 -0.22
CA THR A 19 -9.05 13.38 -0.05
C THR A 19 -10.24 12.64 -0.63
N ASP A 20 -11.19 12.32 0.23
CA ASP A 20 -12.48 11.81 -0.18
C ASP A 20 -13.44 12.97 -0.47
N THR A 21 -14.16 12.91 -1.59
CA THR A 21 -14.94 14.07 -2.08
C THR A 21 -16.43 13.81 -1.96
N ASN A 22 -17.22 14.87 -1.80
CA ASN A 22 -18.69 14.84 -1.72
C ASN A 22 -19.26 14.18 -0.45
N ILE A 23 -19.13 12.85 -0.31
CA ILE A 23 -19.60 12.11 0.87
C ILE A 23 -18.42 11.34 1.44
N THR A 24 -18.12 11.56 2.71
CA THR A 24 -17.05 10.83 3.39
C THR A 24 -17.41 9.36 3.55
N ASP A 25 -16.47 8.49 3.23
CA ASP A 25 -16.52 7.03 3.45
C ASP A 25 -17.56 6.30 2.59
N ASP A 26 -18.01 6.89 1.47
CA ASP A 26 -18.82 6.18 0.47
C ASP A 26 -17.98 5.50 -0.62
N GLY A 27 -16.65 5.70 -0.57
CA GLY A 27 -15.70 5.13 -1.52
C GLY A 27 -15.71 5.80 -2.90
N ILE A 28 -16.35 6.96 -3.04
CA ILE A 28 -16.46 7.70 -4.31
C ILE A 28 -15.70 9.02 -4.20
N THR A 29 -14.60 9.11 -4.95
CA THR A 29 -13.78 10.32 -4.99
C THR A 29 -13.51 10.81 -6.41
N SER A 30 -13.41 12.14 -6.57
CA SER A 30 -12.83 12.75 -7.77
C SER A 30 -11.32 12.97 -7.64
N ASN A 31 -10.71 12.64 -6.50
CA ASN A 31 -9.28 12.64 -6.29
C ASN A 31 -8.77 11.20 -6.15
N GLY A 32 -8.16 10.67 -7.22
CA GLY A 32 -7.59 9.32 -7.23
C GLY A 32 -6.29 9.15 -6.43
N GLU A 33 -5.83 10.16 -5.70
CA GLU A 33 -4.66 10.04 -4.84
C GLU A 33 -4.96 9.19 -3.60
N VAL A 34 -4.16 8.14 -3.43
CA VAL A 34 -4.23 7.22 -2.31
C VAL A 34 -2.98 7.38 -1.47
N THR A 35 -3.17 7.53 -0.16
CA THR A 35 -2.09 7.54 0.83
C THR A 35 -1.87 6.13 1.38
N VAL A 36 -0.60 5.75 1.48
CA VAL A 36 -0.11 4.53 2.10
C VAL A 36 0.50 4.89 3.45
N SER A 37 0.06 4.21 4.51
CA SER A 37 0.55 4.42 5.88
C SER A 37 1.09 3.12 6.46
N ASP A 38 1.74 3.23 7.63
CA ASP A 38 2.31 2.11 8.37
C ASP A 38 3.42 1.36 7.61
N LEU A 39 4.13 2.08 6.74
CA LEU A 39 5.35 1.61 6.09
C LEU A 39 6.52 1.63 7.07
N GLU A 40 7.22 0.51 7.20
CA GLU A 40 8.43 0.42 8.00
C GLU A 40 9.57 1.24 7.37
N ALA A 41 10.40 1.84 8.21
CA ALA A 41 11.57 2.57 7.74
C ALA A 41 12.53 1.62 7.00
N ASP A 42 13.07 2.09 5.88
CA ASP A 42 13.98 1.34 5.00
C ASP A 42 13.37 0.08 4.33
N ALA A 43 12.06 -0.18 4.52
CA ALA A 43 11.33 -1.18 3.75
C ALA A 43 11.03 -0.69 2.32
N SER A 44 10.93 -1.66 1.40
CA SER A 44 10.37 -1.42 0.07
C SER A 44 8.89 -1.72 0.07
N TRP A 45 8.10 -1.06 -0.77
CA TRP A 45 6.68 -1.35 -0.89
C TRP A 45 6.20 -1.31 -2.33
N GLU A 46 5.15 -2.08 -2.57
CA GLU A 46 4.53 -2.25 -3.88
C GLU A 46 3.02 -2.21 -3.75
N TYR A 47 2.35 -1.82 -4.83
CA TYR A 47 0.90 -1.87 -4.95
C TYR A 47 0.47 -2.68 -6.17
N SER A 48 -0.72 -3.24 -6.10
CA SER A 48 -1.37 -3.94 -7.20
C SER A 48 -2.72 -3.29 -7.50
N LEU A 49 -3.08 -3.30 -8.79
CA LEU A 49 -4.38 -2.82 -9.30
C LEU A 49 -5.17 -3.94 -9.97
N ASP A 50 -4.75 -5.20 -9.79
CA ASP A 50 -5.34 -6.38 -10.42
C ASP A 50 -5.41 -7.60 -9.48
N GLY A 51 -5.58 -7.32 -8.18
CA GLY A 51 -5.77 -8.34 -7.15
C GLY A 51 -4.50 -9.15 -6.85
N GLY A 52 -3.33 -8.53 -6.98
CA GLY A 52 -2.04 -9.13 -6.66
C GLY A 52 -1.40 -9.91 -7.80
N SER A 53 -1.92 -9.81 -9.02
CA SER A 53 -1.36 -10.49 -10.19
C SER A 53 -0.10 -9.79 -10.69
N ASN A 54 -0.11 -8.46 -10.69
CA ASN A 54 1.04 -7.61 -10.99
C ASN A 54 1.27 -6.62 -9.85
N TRP A 55 2.54 -6.35 -9.57
CA TRP A 55 2.99 -5.45 -8.51
C TRP A 55 3.82 -4.33 -9.12
N ILE A 56 3.55 -3.11 -8.67
CA ILE A 56 4.21 -1.88 -9.12
C ILE A 56 4.93 -1.29 -7.91
N ALA A 57 6.21 -0.98 -8.08
CA ALA A 57 7.01 -0.35 -7.04
C ALA A 57 6.45 1.03 -6.67
N GLY A 58 6.17 1.21 -5.38
CA GLY A 58 5.77 2.48 -4.82
C GLY A 58 6.96 3.40 -4.58
N THR A 59 6.69 4.71 -4.50
CA THR A 59 7.68 5.72 -4.10
C THR A 59 7.04 6.69 -3.12
N GLY A 60 7.75 7.07 -2.06
CA GLY A 60 7.17 7.90 -1.00
C GLY A 60 6.05 7.17 -0.28
N THR A 61 4.93 7.85 -0.06
CA THR A 61 3.76 7.34 0.69
C THR A 61 2.45 7.52 -0.07
N THR A 62 2.49 7.75 -1.38
CA THR A 62 1.28 7.95 -2.19
C THR A 62 1.39 7.30 -3.57
N PHE A 63 0.25 6.99 -4.16
CA PHE A 63 0.11 6.65 -5.58
C PHE A 63 -1.23 7.17 -6.11
N THR A 64 -1.41 7.13 -7.43
CA THR A 64 -2.63 7.65 -8.08
C THR A 64 -3.33 6.54 -8.84
N LEU A 65 -4.63 6.37 -8.55
CA LEU A 65 -5.54 5.55 -9.33
C LEU A 65 -6.02 6.33 -10.55
N ALA A 66 -6.08 5.67 -11.70
CA ALA A 66 -6.77 6.21 -12.86
C ALA A 66 -8.28 6.28 -12.58
N GLU A 67 -9.00 7.15 -13.27
CA GLU A 67 -10.47 7.20 -13.16
C GLU A 67 -11.07 5.84 -13.51
N GLY A 68 -11.95 5.34 -12.65
CA GLY A 68 -12.58 4.03 -12.83
C GLY A 68 -13.25 3.52 -11.57
N SER A 69 -13.75 2.28 -11.64
CA SER A 69 -14.28 1.56 -10.49
C SER A 69 -13.37 0.39 -10.16
N TYR A 70 -12.93 0.33 -8.91
CA TYR A 70 -12.10 -0.73 -8.39
C TYR A 70 -12.95 -1.58 -7.45
N ALA A 71 -13.05 -2.88 -7.73
CA ALA A 71 -13.75 -3.79 -6.83
C ALA A 71 -12.91 -4.05 -5.57
N ASP A 72 -13.58 -4.48 -4.50
CA ASP A 72 -12.90 -4.91 -3.28
C ASP A 72 -11.79 -5.93 -3.58
N GLY A 73 -10.64 -5.75 -2.95
CA GLY A 73 -9.47 -6.63 -3.11
C GLY A 73 -8.70 -6.48 -4.43
N VAL A 74 -9.11 -5.60 -5.35
CA VAL A 74 -8.35 -5.32 -6.59
C VAL A 74 -7.15 -4.42 -6.32
N VAL A 75 -7.35 -3.41 -5.47
CA VAL A 75 -6.26 -2.55 -4.99
C VAL A 75 -5.65 -3.19 -3.75
N GLN A 76 -4.36 -3.52 -3.83
CA GLN A 76 -3.63 -4.15 -2.73
C GLN A 76 -2.30 -3.45 -2.54
N ILE A 77 -1.75 -3.56 -1.33
CA ILE A 77 -0.40 -3.13 -1.01
C ILE A 77 0.33 -4.22 -0.25
N ARG A 78 1.64 -4.26 -0.44
CA ARG A 78 2.56 -5.08 0.36
C ARG A 78 3.83 -4.29 0.61
N GLN A 79 4.49 -4.58 1.72
CA GLN A 79 5.83 -4.09 1.99
C GLN A 79 6.78 -5.26 2.19
N THR A 80 8.06 -5.00 2.01
CA THR A 80 9.14 -5.96 2.21
C THR A 80 10.23 -5.28 3.03
N ASP A 81 10.44 -5.74 4.26
CA ASP A 81 11.48 -5.19 5.14
C ASP A 81 12.90 -5.55 4.67
N VAL A 82 13.90 -5.05 5.38
CA VAL A 82 15.33 -5.31 5.10
C VAL A 82 15.69 -6.80 5.26
N ALA A 83 14.93 -7.56 6.05
CA ALA A 83 15.11 -9.00 6.23
C ALA A 83 14.38 -9.84 5.17
N GLY A 84 13.50 -9.23 4.36
CA GLY A 84 12.71 -9.86 3.31
C GLY A 84 11.31 -10.33 3.74
N ASN A 85 10.78 -9.89 4.88
CA ASN A 85 9.43 -10.27 5.34
C ASN A 85 8.34 -9.47 4.60
N VAL A 86 7.22 -10.13 4.27
CA VAL A 86 6.07 -9.59 3.52
C VAL A 86 4.76 -9.95 4.18
#